data_AF-A0A7S4NWI5-F1
#
_entry.id   AF-A0A7S4NWI5-F1
#
_cell.length_a   1.000
_cell.length_b   1.000
_cell.length_c   1.000
_cell.angle_alpha   90.00
_cell.angle_beta   90.00
_cell.angle_gamma   90.00
#
_symmetry.space_group_name_H-M   'P 1'
#
loop_
_entity.id
_entity.type
_entity.pdbx_description
1 polymer ?
#
loop_
_entity_poly.entity_id
_entity_poly.type
_entity_poly.pdbx_seq_one_letter_code
_entity_poly.pdbx_strand_id
1 'polypeptide(L)'
;ASCFIICINSMQPDVVHAYMAQTSVRNEGVMYSLFQLAFKIGFAVGISVSSFVLGGTGFVGDTNHTGVVQNDATKLALQIMTFIVPGVLCAVALVLLVFIKDYQEDFLREEEERKRKELEERESRRRDTIAELRRRD
;
A
#
# COMPACT_ATOMS: atom_id res chain seq x y z
N ALA A 1 -2.47 7.28 14.78
CA ALA A 1 -2.83 6.05 14.05
C ALA A 1 -3.67 6.36 12.80
N SER A 2 -4.68 7.25 12.89
CA SER A 2 -5.65 7.49 11.81
C SER A 2 -5.03 8.05 10.51
N CYS A 3 -4.06 8.97 10.57
CA CYS A 3 -3.42 9.50 9.36
C CYS A 3 -2.62 8.45 8.56
N PHE A 4 -1.92 7.55 9.25
CA PHE A 4 -1.08 6.55 8.58
C PHE A 4 -1.91 5.59 7.71
N ILE A 5 -3.04 5.14 8.23
CA ILE A 5 -3.98 4.27 7.51
C ILE A 5 -4.57 5.02 6.30
N ILE A 6 -4.89 6.30 6.44
CA ILE A 6 -5.40 7.12 5.34
C ILE A 6 -4.36 7.22 4.21
N CYS A 7 -3.09 7.49 4.54
CA CYS A 7 -2.01 7.58 3.55
C CYS A 7 -1.85 6.28 2.75
N ILE A 8 -1.86 5.12 3.41
CA ILE A 8 -1.73 3.83 2.73
C ILE A 8 -2.90 3.59 1.78
N ASN A 9 -4.13 3.83 2.24
CA ASN A 9 -5.32 3.63 1.40
C ASN A 9 -5.40 4.65 0.26
N SER A 10 -4.82 5.85 0.41
CA SER A 10 -4.73 6.85 -0.65
C SER A 10 -3.68 6.54 -1.71
N MET A 11 -2.64 5.77 -1.37
CA MET A 11 -1.59 5.36 -2.32
C MET A 11 -2.10 4.29 -3.31
N GLN A 12 -3.04 3.46 -2.88
CA GLN A 12 -3.55 2.34 -3.68
C GLN A 12 -4.23 2.75 -5.00
N PRO A 13 -5.13 3.76 -5.07
CA PRO A 13 -5.67 4.20 -6.35
C PRO A 13 -4.61 4.79 -7.28
N ASP A 14 -3.56 5.43 -6.74
CA ASP A 14 -2.50 6.06 -7.54
C ASP A 14 -1.72 5.03 -8.39
N VAL A 15 -1.34 3.92 -7.77
CA VAL A 15 -0.66 2.81 -8.49
C VAL A 15 -1.56 2.13 -9.51
N VAL A 16 -2.87 2.08 -9.27
CA VAL A 16 -3.83 1.52 -10.22
C VAL A 16 -4.01 2.44 -11.43
N HIS A 17 -4.05 3.75 -11.22
CA HIS A 17 -4.09 4.72 -12.32
C HIS A 17 -2.82 4.66 -13.18
N ALA A 18 -1.65 4.55 -12.57
CA ALA A 18 -0.39 4.36 -13.29
C ALA A 18 -0.39 3.08 -14.14
N TYR A 19 -0.93 1.97 -13.61
CA TYR A 19 -1.08 0.72 -14.37
C TYR A 19 -2.06 0.88 -15.54
N MET A 20 -3.20 1.53 -15.32
CA MET A 20 -4.21 1.78 -16.37
C MET A 20 -3.65 2.61 -17.53
N ALA A 21 -2.76 3.57 -17.27
CA ALA A 21 -2.11 4.36 -18.30
C ALA A 21 -1.27 3.49 -19.26
N GLN A 22 -0.72 2.39 -18.78
CA GLN A 22 0.08 1.47 -19.61
C GLN A 22 -0.77 0.41 -20.30
N THR A 23 -1.79 -0.13 -19.64
CA THR A 23 -2.56 -1.28 -20.16
C THR A 23 -3.85 -0.89 -20.88
N SER A 24 -4.35 0.34 -20.72
CA SER A 24 -5.64 0.81 -21.24
C SER A 24 -6.88 0.00 -20.78
N VAL A 25 -6.73 -0.91 -19.80
CA VAL A 25 -7.81 -1.73 -19.23
C VAL A 25 -8.17 -1.22 -17.84
N ARG A 26 -9.46 -0.97 -17.58
CA ARG A 26 -9.95 -0.50 -16.28
C ARG A 26 -10.24 -1.65 -15.33
N ASN A 27 -9.37 -1.82 -14.33
CA ASN A 27 -9.42 -2.94 -13.37
C ASN A 27 -9.44 -2.52 -11.88
N GLU A 28 -9.85 -1.29 -11.59
CA GLU A 28 -9.81 -0.72 -10.22
C GLU A 28 -10.52 -1.58 -9.16
N GLY A 29 -11.73 -2.07 -9.46
CA GLY A 29 -12.51 -2.87 -8.51
C GLY A 29 -11.91 -4.25 -8.21
N VAL A 30 -11.31 -4.90 -9.21
CA VAL A 30 -10.70 -6.23 -9.05
C VAL A 30 -9.42 -6.12 -8.22
N MET A 31 -8.57 -5.12 -8.49
CA MET A 31 -7.34 -4.92 -7.72
C MET A 31 -7.63 -4.52 -6.26
N TYR A 32 -8.64 -3.67 -6.04
CA TYR A 32 -9.02 -3.26 -4.69
C TYR A 32 -9.62 -4.43 -3.87
N SER A 33 -10.50 -5.22 -4.47
CA SER A 33 -11.13 -6.35 -3.79
C SER A 33 -10.14 -7.47 -3.44
N LEU A 34 -9.21 -7.81 -4.34
CA LEU A 34 -8.16 -8.79 -4.08
C LEU A 34 -7.20 -8.34 -2.97
N PHE A 35 -6.83 -7.06 -2.95
CA PHE A 35 -6.00 -6.50 -1.90
C PHE A 35 -6.67 -6.65 -0.52
N GLN A 36 -7.94 -6.25 -0.41
CA GLN A 36 -8.68 -6.36 0.86
C GLN A 36 -8.93 -7.82 1.27
N LEU A 37 -9.10 -8.72 0.31
CA LEU A 37 -9.18 -10.15 0.58
C LEU A 37 -7.87 -10.66 1.20
N ALA A 38 -6.72 -10.30 0.62
CA ALA A 38 -5.41 -10.67 1.13
C ALA A 38 -5.19 -10.12 2.56
N PHE A 39 -5.62 -8.89 2.85
CA PHE A 39 -5.57 -8.32 4.20
C PHE A 39 -6.38 -9.15 5.20
N LYS A 40 -7.60 -9.54 4.85
CA LYS A 40 -8.45 -10.36 5.73
C LYS A 40 -7.85 -11.73 5.99
N ILE A 41 -7.29 -12.37 4.97
CA ILE A 41 -6.62 -13.67 5.11
C ILE A 41 -5.39 -13.52 6.01
N GLY A 42 -4.54 -12.51 5.77
CA GLY A 42 -3.38 -12.24 6.59
C GLY A 42 -3.74 -11.96 8.06
N PHE A 43 -4.80 -11.19 8.30
CA PHE A 43 -5.27 -10.90 9.65
C PHE A 43 -5.80 -12.15 10.36
N ALA A 44 -6.59 -12.99 9.66
CA ALA A 44 -7.08 -14.24 10.20
C ALA A 44 -5.92 -15.20 10.56
N VAL A 45 -4.93 -15.32 9.69
CA VAL A 45 -3.73 -16.13 9.94
C VAL A 45 -2.93 -15.56 11.12
N GLY A 46 -2.72 -14.24 11.18
CA GLY A 46 -1.99 -13.60 12.27
C GLY A 46 -2.63 -13.81 13.64
N ILE A 47 -3.95 -13.65 13.73
CA ILE A 47 -4.69 -13.92 14.97
C ILE A 47 -4.65 -15.41 15.33
N SER A 48 -4.83 -16.30 14.35
CA SER A 48 -4.82 -17.74 14.57
C SER A 48 -3.48 -18.22 15.13
N VAL A 49 -2.36 -17.80 14.53
CA VAL A 49 -1.01 -18.14 15.00
C VAL A 49 -0.78 -17.58 16.41
N SER A 50 -1.16 -16.32 16.65
CA SER A 50 -1.02 -15.70 17.97
C SER A 50 -1.80 -16.46 19.05
N SER A 51 -3.02 -16.89 18.72
CA SER A 51 -3.89 -17.66 19.62
C SER A 51 -3.33 -19.05 19.90
N PHE A 52 -2.77 -19.71 18.88
CA PHE A 52 -2.14 -21.02 19.02
C PHE A 52 -0.92 -20.98 19.95
N VAL A 53 -0.05 -19.98 19.76
CA VAL A 53 1.12 -19.78 20.63
C VAL A 53 0.69 -19.50 22.07
N LEU A 54 -0.36 -18.69 22.27
CA LEU A 54 -0.88 -18.40 23.60
C LEU A 54 -1.44 -19.65 24.30
N GLY A 55 -2.18 -20.49 23.56
CA GLY A 55 -2.70 -21.77 24.06
C GLY A 55 -1.58 -22.73 24.50
N GLY A 56 -0.44 -22.74 23.80
CA GLY A 56 0.72 -23.55 24.15
C GLY A 56 1.48 -23.10 25.41
N THR A 57 1.34 -21.84 25.83
CA THR A 57 2.03 -21.29 27.02
C THR A 57 1.32 -21.56 28.35
N GLY A 58 0.13 -22.17 28.32
CA GLY A 58 -0.68 -22.42 29.51
C GLY A 58 -1.38 -21.16 30.02
N PHE A 59 -1.82 -20.28 29.12
CA PHE A 59 -2.59 -19.07 29.46
C PHE A 59 -3.78 -19.43 30.37
N VAL A 60 -3.83 -18.82 31.55
CA VAL A 60 -4.93 -18.98 32.50
C VAL A 60 -5.88 -17.79 32.34
N GLY A 61 -7.09 -18.06 31.88
CA GLY A 61 -8.14 -17.04 31.83
C GLY A 61 -8.58 -16.66 33.24
N ASP A 62 -8.76 -15.37 33.50
CA ASP A 62 -9.36 -14.92 34.76
C ASP A 62 -10.86 -15.25 34.74
N THR A 63 -11.26 -16.29 35.46
CA THR A 63 -12.64 -16.78 35.52
C THR A 63 -13.47 -16.15 36.63
N ASN A 64 -12.85 -15.44 37.58
CA ASN A 64 -13.53 -14.89 38.76
C ASN A 64 -13.21 -13.41 39.04
N HIS A 65 -12.54 -12.71 38.11
CA HIS A 65 -12.08 -11.33 38.28
C HIS A 65 -11.21 -11.12 39.53
N THR A 66 -10.52 -12.18 39.97
CA THR A 66 -9.72 -12.18 41.20
C THR A 66 -8.26 -11.80 40.95
N GLY A 67 -7.89 -11.42 39.72
CA GLY A 67 -6.54 -10.98 39.39
C GLY A 67 -5.60 -12.18 39.32
N VAL A 68 -5.71 -12.96 38.25
CA VAL A 68 -4.83 -14.10 38.00
C VAL A 68 -3.43 -13.60 37.61
N VAL A 69 -2.41 -14.02 38.36
CA VAL A 69 -1.00 -13.77 38.02
C VAL A 69 -0.61 -14.68 36.85
N GLN A 70 -0.40 -14.09 35.67
CA GLN A 70 0.04 -14.80 34.48
C GLN A 70 1.46 -15.38 34.64
N ASN A 71 1.69 -16.54 34.04
CA ASN A 71 3.02 -17.14 33.93
C ASN A 71 3.96 -16.22 33.14
N ASP A 72 5.24 -16.18 33.52
CA ASP A 72 6.23 -15.32 32.88
C ASP A 72 6.46 -15.72 31.41
N ALA A 73 6.31 -17.00 31.08
CA ALA A 73 6.34 -17.48 29.70
C ALA A 73 5.22 -16.87 28.84
N THR A 74 4.01 -16.75 29.39
CA THR A 74 2.85 -16.17 28.69
C THR A 74 2.99 -14.66 28.52
N LYS A 75 3.51 -13.96 29.53
CA LYS A 75 3.82 -12.51 29.43
C LYS A 75 4.85 -12.24 28.34
N LEU A 76 5.92 -13.02 28.31
CA LEU A 76 6.97 -12.90 27.31
C LEU A 76 6.44 -13.20 25.90
N ALA A 77 5.64 -14.25 25.73
CA ALA A 77 5.00 -14.56 24.45
C ALA A 77 4.09 -13.41 23.97
N LEU A 78 3.30 -12.80 24.86
CA LEU A 78 2.44 -11.67 24.54
C LEU A 78 3.26 -10.44 24.12
N GLN A 79 4.34 -10.12 24.85
CA GLN A 79 5.22 -9.01 24.50
C GLN A 79 5.88 -9.20 23.12
N ILE A 80 6.36 -10.40 22.83
CA ILE A 80 6.95 -10.71 21.52
C ILE A 80 5.91 -10.55 20.41
N MET A 81 4.72 -11.13 20.57
CA MET A 81 3.66 -11.07 19.56
C MET A 81 3.09 -9.66 19.35
N THR A 82 3.09 -8.82 20.39
CA THR A 82 2.50 -7.47 20.31
C THR A 82 3.49 -6.42 19.84
N PHE A 83 4.77 -6.54 20.19
CA PHE A 83 5.78 -5.50 19.90
C PHE A 83 6.80 -5.95 18.87
N ILE A 84 7.44 -7.11 19.08
CA ILE A 84 8.56 -7.56 18.24
C ILE A 84 8.05 -7.98 16.86
N VAL A 85 7.00 -8.80 16.80
CA VAL A 85 6.48 -9.32 15.53
C VAL A 85 5.97 -8.18 14.62
N PRO A 86 5.11 -7.25 15.08
CA PRO A 86 4.70 -6.12 14.25
C PRO A 86 5.87 -5.18 13.93
N GLY A 87 6.82 -5.00 14.85
CA GLY A 87 8.01 -4.17 14.64
C GLY A 87 8.89 -4.68 13.49
N VAL A 88 9.15 -6.00 13.45
CA VAL A 88 9.93 -6.62 12.36
C VAL A 88 9.19 -6.53 11.04
N LEU A 89 7.88 -6.80 11.03
CA LEU A 89 7.06 -6.66 9.81
C LEU A 89 7.05 -5.22 9.28
N CYS A 90 6.95 -4.23 10.17
CA CYS A 90 7.06 -2.82 9.80
C CYS A 90 8.45 -2.47 9.25
N ALA A 91 9.53 -3.01 9.81
CA ALA A 91 10.88 -2.78 9.30
C ALA A 91 11.04 -3.34 7.87
N VAL A 92 10.52 -4.54 7.61
CA VAL A 92 10.49 -5.13 6.26
C VAL A 92 9.66 -4.27 5.30
N ALA A 93 8.49 -3.79 5.75
CA ALA A 93 7.65 -2.91 4.93
C ALA A 93 8.33 -1.57 4.59
N LEU A 94 9.08 -0.98 5.54
CA LEU A 94 9.86 0.23 5.30
C LEU A 94 10.94 0.01 4.23
N VAL A 95 11.65 -1.12 4.30
CA VAL A 95 12.66 -1.47 3.29
C VAL A 95 12.01 -1.59 1.91
N LEU A 96 10.86 -2.26 1.80
CA LEU A 96 10.13 -2.38 0.54
C LEU A 96 9.63 -1.02 0.00
N LEU A 97 9.17 -0.12 0.88
CA LEU A 97 8.72 1.21 0.48
C LEU A 97 9.85 2.06 -0.10
N VAL A 98 11.09 1.94 0.40
CA VAL A 98 12.24 2.64 -0.17
C VAL A 98 12.46 2.20 -1.62
N PHE A 99 12.39 0.89 -1.90
CA PHE A 99 12.51 0.38 -3.28
C PHE A 99 11.36 0.81 -4.21
N ILE A 100 10.14 0.93 -3.68
CA ILE A 100 8.98 1.39 -4.48
C ILE A 100 9.09 2.88 -4.83
N LYS A 101 9.60 3.71 -3.92
CA LYS A 101 9.79 5.15 -4.15
C LYS A 101 10.67 5.41 -5.38
N ASP A 102 11.80 4.73 -5.47
CA ASP A 102 12.72 4.90 -6.61
C ASP A 102 12.03 4.57 -7.93
N TYR A 103 11.30 3.45 -7.97
CA TYR A 103 10.54 3.06 -9.16
C TYR A 103 9.43 4.07 -9.54
N GLN A 104 8.74 4.63 -8.57
CA GLN A 104 7.70 5.65 -8.80
C GLN A 104 8.27 6.96 -9.33
N GLU A 105 9.41 7.42 -8.81
CA GLU A 105 10.05 8.64 -9.29
C GLU A 105 10.50 8.52 -10.74
N ASP A 106 11.06 7.38 -11.12
CA ASP A 106 11.49 7.13 -12.49
C ASP A 106 10.28 7.12 -13.44
N PHE A 107 9.18 6.47 -13.05
CA PHE A 107 7.95 6.43 -13.85
C PHE A 107 7.34 7.82 -14.08
N LEU A 108 7.26 8.64 -13.03
CA LEU A 108 6.69 10.00 -13.12
C LEU A 108 7.52 10.89 -14.05
N ARG A 109 8.85 10.78 -14.00
CA ARG A 109 9.75 11.51 -14.90
C ARG A 109 9.50 11.15 -16.36
N GLU A 110 9.38 9.86 -16.66
CA GLU A 110 9.09 9.39 -18.02
C GLU A 110 7.73 9.89 -18.53
N GLU A 111 6.72 9.97 -17.67
CA GLU A 111 5.39 10.46 -18.03
C GLU A 111 5.40 11.96 -18.31
N GLU A 112 6.08 12.76 -17.48
CA GLU A 112 6.23 14.21 -17.69
C GLU A 112 6.94 14.51 -19.01
N GLU A 113 8.01 13.79 -19.33
CA GLU A 113 8.71 13.94 -20.61
C GLU A 113 7.80 13.63 -21.80
N ARG A 114 6.96 12.60 -21.68
CA ARG A 114 6.01 12.20 -22.73
C ARG A 114 4.95 13.28 -22.97
N LYS A 115 4.35 13.79 -21.88
CA LYS A 115 3.37 14.89 -21.94
C LYS A 115 3.97 16.16 -22.51
N ARG A 116 5.23 16.47 -22.18
CA ARG A 116 5.93 17.66 -22.68
C ARG A 116 6.13 17.60 -24.20
N LYS A 117 6.55 16.43 -24.73
CA LYS A 117 6.69 16.20 -26.18
C LYS A 117 5.36 16.33 -26.91
N GLU A 118 4.29 15.73 -26.37
CA GLU A 118 2.95 15.84 -26.95
C GLU A 118 2.42 17.29 -26.96
N LEU A 119 2.71 18.07 -25.92
CA LEU A 119 2.33 19.48 -25.85
C LEU A 119 3.07 20.31 -26.89
N GLU A 120 4.38 20.10 -27.02
CA GLU A 120 5.23 20.77 -28.02
C GLU A 120 4.76 20.45 -29.45
N GLU A 121 4.40 19.19 -29.74
CA GLU A 121 3.81 18.78 -31.01
C GLU A 121 2.42 19.38 -31.28
N ARG A 122 1.58 19.51 -30.24
CA ARG A 122 0.26 20.17 -30.38
C ARG A 122 0.41 21.65 -30.65
N GLU A 123 1.37 22.30 -30.00
CA GLU A 123 1.66 23.71 -30.23
C GLU A 123 2.25 23.99 -31.61
N SER A 124 3.17 23.14 -32.09
CA SER A 124 3.71 23.28 -33.45
C SER A 124 2.60 23.16 -34.49
N ARG A 125 1.77 22.11 -34.39
CA ARG A 125 0.63 21.89 -35.29
C ARG A 125 -0.39 23.04 -35.27
N ARG A 126 -0.66 23.60 -34.09
CA ARG A 126 -1.53 24.77 -33.93
C ARG A 126 -0.93 26.01 -34.59
N ARG A 127 0.38 26.26 -34.40
CA ARG A 127 1.09 27.38 -35.06
C ARG A 127 1.02 27.26 -36.57
N ASP A 128 1.23 26.07 -37.12
CA ASP A 128 1.18 25.81 -38.56
C ASP A 128 -0.24 26.06 -39.11
N THR A 129 -1.27 25.57 -38.40
CA THR A 129 -2.68 25.78 -38.80
C THR A 129 -3.04 27.27 -38.81
N ILE A 130 -2.60 28.05 -37.81
CA ILE A 130 -2.83 29.51 -37.75
C ILE A 130 -2.09 30.23 -38.90
N ALA A 131 -0.87 29.79 -39.22
CA ALA A 131 -0.09 30.35 -40.32
C ALA A 131 -0.73 30.08 -41.68
N GLU A 132 -1.33 28.91 -41.88
CA GLU A 132 -2.08 28.58 -43.11
C GLU A 132 -3.36 29.43 -43.25
N LEU A 133 -4.11 29.63 -42.15
CA LEU A 133 -5.30 30.47 -42.17
C LEU A 133 -4.98 31.92 -42.55
N ARG A 134 -3.89 32.50 -42.02
CA ARG A 134 -3.44 33.85 -42.40
C ARG A 134 -3.00 34.01 -43.85
N ARG A 135 -2.64 32.92 -44.56
CA ARG A 135 -2.29 32.98 -45.98
C ARG A 135 -3.50 32.91 -46.91
N ARG A 136 -4.66 32.54 -46.38
CA ARG A 136 -5.92 32.42 -47.13
C ARG A 136 -6.78 33.69 -47.09
N ASP A 137 -6.52 34.57 -46.13
CA ASP A 137 -7.08 35.93 -46.03
C ASP A 137 -6.22 36.94 -46.81
#